data_AF-A0A840S7K8-F1
#
_entry.id   AF-A0A840S7K8-F1
#
_cell.length_a   1.000
_cell.length_b   1.000
_cell.length_c   1.000
_cell.angle_alpha   90.00
_cell.angle_beta   90.00
_cell.angle_gamma   90.00
#
_symmetry.space_group_name_H-M   'P 1'
#
loop_
_entity.id
_entity.type
_entity.pdbx_description
1 polymer ?
#
loop_
_entity_poly.entity_id
_entity_poly.type
_entity_poly.pdbx_seq_one_letter_code
_entity_poly.pdbx_strand_id
1 'polypeptide(L)'
;MSDQPEDPTHRAIRELGHSQTQILNRLLACEALLHSLVLRLEPAAVAGVLEEYEQALDRLATQLPPRLQMPQLWQGFAAALTDRQRVEGPAPGPLRPGGED
;
A
#
# COMPACT_ATOMS: atom_id res chain seq x y z
N MET A 1 4.79 -24.60 45.10
CA MET A 1 5.13 -23.72 43.98
C MET A 1 4.12 -22.59 44.00
N SER A 2 4.53 -21.41 44.48
CA SER A 2 3.65 -20.25 44.54
C SER A 2 3.50 -19.70 43.14
N ASP A 3 2.31 -19.87 42.56
CA ASP A 3 1.88 -19.16 41.36
C ASP A 3 1.75 -17.68 41.75
N GLN A 4 2.82 -16.90 41.57
CA GLN A 4 2.72 -15.47 41.73
C GLN A 4 1.91 -14.92 40.55
N PRO A 5 0.85 -14.13 40.79
CA PRO A 5 0.09 -13.52 39.72
C PRO A 5 1.03 -12.63 38.89
N GLU A 6 0.96 -12.80 37.57
CA GLU A 6 1.78 -12.06 36.61
C GLU A 6 1.58 -10.55 36.80
N ASP A 7 2.68 -9.78 36.86
CA ASP A 7 2.64 -8.32 36.96
C ASP A 7 1.74 -7.77 35.83
N PRO A 8 0.66 -7.03 36.15
CA PRO A 8 -0.26 -6.51 35.14
C PRO A 8 0.45 -5.66 34.08
N THR A 9 1.57 -5.03 34.42
CA THR A 9 2.42 -4.28 33.48
C THR A 9 3.09 -5.21 32.47
N HIS A 10 3.68 -6.31 32.92
CA HIS A 10 4.30 -7.30 32.03
C HIS A 10 3.27 -7.97 31.11
N ARG A 11 2.07 -8.24 31.64
CA ARG A 11 0.96 -8.74 30.82
C ARG A 11 0.55 -7.72 29.75
N ALA A 12 0.37 -6.45 30.10
CA ALA A 12 -0.01 -5.40 29.15
C ALA A 12 1.05 -5.21 28.05
N ILE A 13 2.35 -5.25 28.38
CA ILE A 13 3.45 -5.19 27.41
C ILE A 13 3.39 -6.37 26.44
N ARG A 14 3.12 -7.58 26.94
CA ARG A 14 2.99 -8.78 26.11
C ARG A 14 1.79 -8.70 25.17
N GLU A 15 0.65 -8.26 25.66
CA GLU A 15 -0.56 -8.06 24.85
C GLU A 15 -0.33 -7.01 23.76
N LEU A 16 0.38 -5.92 24.09
CA LEU A 16 0.78 -4.91 23.11
C LEU A 16 1.70 -5.49 22.03
N GLY A 17 2.71 -6.27 22.42
CA GLY A 17 3.63 -6.93 21.47
C GLY A 17 2.90 -7.93 20.55
N HIS A 18 1.92 -8.65 21.08
CA HIS A 18 1.07 -9.53 20.27
C HIS A 18 0.22 -8.74 19.27
N SER A 19 -0.42 -7.65 19.72
CA SER A 19 -1.20 -6.76 18.86
C SER A 19 -0.35 -6.15 17.73
N GLN A 20 0.85 -5.66 18.05
CA GLN A 20 1.81 -5.16 17.05
C GLN A 20 2.19 -6.24 16.04
N THR A 21 2.46 -7.46 16.50
CA THR A 21 2.78 -8.60 15.61
C THR A 21 1.62 -8.91 14.66
N GLN A 22 0.39 -8.92 15.16
CA GLN A 22 -0.80 -9.14 14.33
C GLN A 22 -0.98 -8.03 13.29
N ILE A 23 -0.79 -6.77 13.68
CA ILE A 23 -0.87 -5.62 12.77
C ILE A 23 0.19 -5.74 11.68
N LEU A 24 1.44 -6.05 12.02
CA LEU A 24 2.52 -6.22 11.05
C LEU A 24 2.25 -7.36 10.07
N ASN A 25 1.78 -8.50 10.55
CA ASN A 25 1.41 -9.63 9.67
C ASN A 25 0.26 -9.26 8.72
N ARG A 26 -0.72 -8.49 9.20
CA ARG A 26 -1.82 -8.02 8.36
C ARG A 26 -1.34 -7.03 7.29
N LEU A 27 -0.43 -6.11 7.65
CA LEU A 27 0.18 -5.19 6.70
C LEU A 27 0.97 -5.94 5.62
N LEU A 28 1.79 -6.91 6.01
CA LEU A 28 2.54 -7.76 5.08
C LEU A 28 1.61 -8.52 4.12
N ALA A 29 0.51 -9.08 4.62
CA ALA A 29 -0.46 -9.77 3.78
C ALA A 29 -1.16 -8.82 2.79
N CYS A 30 -1.52 -7.61 3.22
CA CYS A 30 -2.09 -6.59 2.34
C CYS A 30 -1.09 -6.17 1.26
N GLU A 31 0.17 -5.96 1.62
CA GLU A 31 1.24 -5.59 0.68
C GLU A 31 1.47 -6.69 -0.36
N ALA A 32 1.55 -7.95 0.06
CA ALA A 32 1.69 -9.08 -0.86
C ALA A 32 0.50 -9.19 -1.83
N LEU A 33 -0.72 -8.99 -1.34
CA LEU A 33 -1.92 -8.96 -2.19
C LEU A 33 -1.85 -7.83 -3.22
N LEU A 34 -1.55 -6.60 -2.77
CA LEU A 34 -1.43 -5.44 -3.64
C LEU A 34 -0.35 -5.64 -4.71
N HIS A 35 0.83 -6.13 -4.32
CA HIS A 35 1.90 -6.45 -5.26
C HIS A 35 1.44 -7.49 -6.30
N SER A 36 0.73 -8.54 -5.89
CA SER A 36 0.21 -9.56 -6.82
C SER A 36 -0.82 -9.01 -7.81
N LEU A 37 -1.62 -8.01 -7.39
CA LEU A 37 -2.60 -7.35 -8.25
C LEU A 37 -1.91 -6.45 -9.28
N VAL A 38 -0.89 -5.69 -8.85
CA VAL A 38 -0.13 -4.81 -9.73
C VAL A 38 0.53 -5.59 -10.87
N LEU A 39 1.14 -6.74 -10.57
CA LEU A 39 1.75 -7.61 -11.58
C LEU A 39 0.76 -8.13 -12.63
N ARG A 40 -0.55 -8.07 -12.35
CA ARG A 40 -1.63 -8.51 -13.25
C ARG A 40 -2.32 -7.36 -13.97
N LEU A 41 -1.96 -6.12 -13.69
CA LEU A 41 -2.51 -4.97 -14.41
C LEU A 41 -1.94 -4.92 -15.83
N GLU A 42 -2.83 -4.65 -16.79
CA GLU A 42 -2.43 -4.27 -18.15
C GLU A 42 -1.64 -2.94 -18.10
N PRO A 43 -0.56 -2.77 -18.88
CA PRO A 43 0.28 -1.58 -18.85
C PRO A 43 -0.51 -0.27 -19.01
N ALA A 44 -1.55 -0.28 -19.85
CA ALA A 44 -2.41 0.87 -20.09
C ALA A 44 -3.21 1.32 -18.85
N ALA A 45 -3.48 0.41 -17.91
CA ALA A 45 -4.27 0.70 -16.71
C ALA A 45 -3.42 1.28 -15.57
N VAL A 46 -2.09 1.09 -15.60
CA VAL A 46 -1.19 1.46 -14.49
C VAL A 46 -1.29 2.95 -14.13
N ALA A 47 -1.36 3.83 -15.14
CA ALA A 47 -1.45 5.27 -14.92
C ALA A 47 -2.76 5.68 -14.19
N GLY A 48 -3.89 5.11 -14.59
CA GLY A 48 -5.18 5.39 -13.94
C GLY A 48 -5.22 4.85 -12.50
N VAL A 49 -4.65 3.66 -12.28
CA VAL A 49 -4.56 3.08 -10.93
C VAL A 49 -3.68 3.92 -10.00
N LEU A 50 -2.57 4.47 -10.51
CA LEU A 50 -1.72 5.36 -9.73
C LEU A 50 -2.46 6.63 -9.31
N GLU A 51 -3.17 7.27 -10.24
CA GLU A 51 -3.96 8.47 -9.96
C GLU A 51 -5.06 8.19 -8.92
N GLU A 52 -5.81 7.09 -9.07
CA GLU A 52 -6.84 6.70 -8.10
C GLU A 52 -6.25 6.40 -6.72
N TYR A 53 -5.07 5.76 -6.67
CA TYR A 53 -4.35 5.46 -5.43
C TYR A 53 -3.93 6.73 -4.70
N GLU A 54 -3.31 7.69 -5.41
CA GLU A 54 -2.88 8.97 -4.82
C GLU A 54 -4.07 9.77 -4.27
N GLN A 55 -5.16 9.87 -5.04
CA GLN A 55 -6.37 10.55 -4.57
C GLN A 55 -6.99 9.84 -3.35
N ALA A 56 -6.97 8.51 -3.32
CA ALA A 56 -7.46 7.75 -2.18
C ALA A 56 -6.60 7.98 -0.93
N LEU A 57 -5.26 8.01 -1.08
CA LEU A 57 -4.35 8.36 0.00
C LEU A 57 -4.64 9.74 0.56
N ASP A 58 -4.81 10.75 -0.29
CA ASP A 58 -5.12 12.12 0.15
C ASP A 58 -6.42 12.16 0.95
N ARG A 59 -7.49 11.55 0.44
CA ARG A 59 -8.79 11.47 1.14
C ARG A 59 -8.67 10.75 2.49
N LEU A 60 -7.93 9.67 2.56
CA LEU A 60 -7.74 8.90 3.80
C LEU A 60 -6.82 9.62 4.79
N ALA A 61 -5.79 10.31 4.31
CA ALA A 61 -4.86 11.07 5.13
C ALA A 61 -5.58 12.17 5.92
N THR A 62 -6.57 12.84 5.31
CA THR A 62 -7.38 13.87 6.01
C THR A 62 -8.18 13.33 7.20
N GLN A 63 -8.41 12.02 7.27
CA GLN A 63 -9.13 11.36 8.37
C GLN A 63 -8.20 10.99 9.54
N LEU A 64 -6.88 11.14 9.37
CA LEU A 64 -5.88 10.86 10.39
C LEU A 64 -5.37 12.16 11.02
N PRO A 65 -5.20 12.22 12.35
CA PRO A 65 -4.48 13.30 13.01
C PRO A 65 -3.10 13.51 12.37
N PRO A 66 -2.65 14.76 12.12
CA PRO A 66 -1.38 15.03 11.42
C PRO A 66 -0.17 14.31 12.00
N ARG A 67 -0.10 14.16 13.33
CA ARG A 67 0.99 13.45 14.03
C ARG A 67 1.07 11.93 13.71
N LEU A 68 0.00 11.35 13.16
CA LEU A 68 -0.09 9.94 12.78
C LEU A 68 0.07 9.75 11.27
N GLN A 69 0.15 10.83 10.50
CA GLN A 69 0.39 10.75 9.07
C GLN A 69 1.87 10.44 8.82
N MET A 70 2.13 9.35 8.09
CA MET A 70 3.48 8.88 7.79
C MET A 70 3.64 8.74 6.27
N PRO A 71 3.83 9.85 5.53
CA PRO A 71 3.84 9.83 4.05
C PRO A 71 4.88 8.87 3.46
N GLN A 72 5.99 8.66 4.16
CA GLN A 72 7.07 7.77 3.73
C GLN A 72 6.60 6.32 3.61
N LEU A 73 5.64 5.90 4.46
CA LEU A 73 5.07 4.55 4.44
C LEU A 73 4.04 4.38 3.31
N TRP A 74 3.45 5.46 2.81
CA TRP A 74 2.40 5.41 1.79
C TRP A 74 2.97 5.45 0.36
N GLN A 75 4.18 6.01 0.22
CA GLN A 75 4.85 6.18 -1.07
C GLN A 75 5.43 4.88 -1.65
N GLY A 76 5.60 3.83 -0.83
CA GLY A 76 6.19 2.56 -1.29
C GLY A 76 5.42 1.92 -2.45
N PHE A 77 4.08 1.96 -2.40
CA PHE A 77 3.25 1.39 -3.45
C PHE A 77 3.17 2.29 -4.71
N ALA A 78 3.11 3.61 -4.54
CA ALA A 78 3.18 4.56 -5.64
C ALA A 78 4.50 4.42 -6.43
N ALA A 79 5.62 4.20 -5.72
CA ALA A 79 6.91 3.92 -6.34
C ALA A 79 6.88 2.63 -7.17
N ALA A 80 6.28 1.55 -6.65
CA ALA A 80 6.15 0.29 -7.38
C ALA A 80 5.31 0.40 -8.66
N LEU A 81 4.21 1.16 -8.63
CA LEU A 81 3.39 1.47 -9.81
C LEU A 81 4.16 2.31 -10.84
N THR A 82 4.88 3.33 -10.37
CA THR A 82 5.72 4.20 -11.22
C THR A 82 6.84 3.42 -11.90
N ASP A 83 7.49 2.53 -11.16
CA ASP A 83 8.54 1.65 -11.71
C ASP A 83 7.98 0.70 -12.77
N ARG A 84 6.79 0.12 -12.55
CA ARG A 84 6.12 -0.71 -13.55
C ARG A 84 5.79 0.08 -14.82
N GLN A 85 5.24 1.28 -14.67
CA GLN A 85 4.95 2.17 -15.81
C GLN A 85 6.20 2.49 -16.64
N ARG A 86 7.34 2.71 -15.97
CA ARG A 86 8.63 2.96 -16.63
C ARG A 86 9.15 1.75 -17.40
N VAL A 87 9.01 0.54 -16.85
CA VAL A 87 9.51 -0.70 -17.47
C VAL A 87 8.63 -1.15 -18.65
N GLU A 88 7.31 -1.05 -18.51
CA GLU A 88 6.36 -1.53 -19.53
C GLU A 88 6.07 -0.48 -20.62
N GLY A 89 6.46 0.78 -20.39
CA GLY A 89 6.26 1.89 -21.31
C GLY A 89 4.81 2.38 -21.35
N PRO A 90 4.56 3.63 -21.79
CA PRO A 90 3.20 4.06 -22.06
C PRO A 90 2.59 3.16 -23.14
N ALA A 91 1.33 2.75 -22.95
CA ALA A 91 0.61 2.00 -23.96
C ALA A 91 0.73 2.71 -25.31
N PRO A 92 0.95 1.98 -26.42
CA PRO A 92 0.90 2.58 -27.75
C PRO A 92 -0.47 3.25 -27.87
N GLY A 93 -0.47 4.57 -28.04
CA GLY A 93 -1.70 5.33 -28.23
C GLY A 93 -2.51 4.74 -29.38
N PRO A 94 -3.84 4.92 -29.40
CA PRO A 94 -4.67 4.38 -30.47
C PRO A 94 -4.08 4.79 -31.80
N LEU A 95 -3.80 3.80 -32.67
CA LEU A 95 -3.41 4.02 -34.06
C LEU A 95 -4.44 4.96 -34.65
N ARG A 96 -4.04 6.22 -34.91
CA ARG A 96 -4.86 7.14 -35.70
C ARG A 96 -5.22 6.39 -36.98
N PRO A 97 -6.51 6.13 -37.27
CA PRO A 97 -6.88 5.59 -38.58
C PRO A 97 -6.44 6.60 -39.63
N GLY A 98 -5.94 6.07 -40.74
CA GLY A 98 -5.16 6.79 -41.75
C GLY A 98 -5.69 8.19 -42.07
N GLY A 99 -4.77 9.15 -42.05
CA GLY A 99 -4.90 10.30 -42.93
C GLY A 99 -4.58 9.79 -44.34
N GLU A 100 -5.62 9.48 -45.09
CA GLU A 100 -5.57 9.41 -46.55
C GLU A 100 -5.30 10.84 -47.08
N ASP A 101 -4.40 10.88 -48.07
CA ASP A 101 -4.03 11.94 -49.02
C ASP A 101 -3.19 13.14 -48.55
#